data_AF-A0A1Y1KYP4-F1
#
_entry.id   AF-A0A1Y1KYP4-F1
#
_cell.length_a   1.000
_cell.length_b   1.000
_cell.length_c   1.000
_cell.angle_alpha   90.00
_cell.angle_beta   90.00
_cell.angle_gamma   90.00
#
_symmetry.space_group_name_H-M   'P 1'
#
loop_
_entity.id
_entity.type
_entity.pdbx_description
1 polymer ?
#
loop_
_entity_poly.entity_id
_entity_poly.type
_entity_poly.pdbx_seq_one_letter_code
_entity_poly.pdbx_strand_id
1 'polypeptide(L)'
;MSEKELSAAEAELYDRQIRLWGIESQSRLRAANVLLIGIRGLGSEIAKNILLSGINSLTILDEGVVTENELLQNFLLNRDSIGQKIAEAVLSKAQALNPLVKITTDTSPLSEKTSAFYKDFTIIVATGLTTKQLIEIDSICRDFNVQFICGDVFGMFGYSLSDFQMHEYYVDQIRLPNRKRAHDGKASTSSEVITEKIQAKLNYPSINDALLNADSSAKGRRKRGLQLYYLMKLLIQFRDKNGRNPSVSSKDDDLAQMKAIRNEYLQDYQIKEENFKADVLNLVFGEITPICSIVGGVVAQEVIKAVSHKEAPIHNIFLLNPYTFSGKEEMVGA
;
A
#
# COMPACT_ATOMS: atom_id res chain seq x y z
N MET A 1 -2.56 16.43 27.00
CA MET A 1 -1.51 15.48 26.55
C MET A 1 -0.30 16.32 26.19
N SER A 2 0.79 16.19 26.94
CA SER A 2 2.02 16.93 26.66
C SER A 2 2.56 16.53 25.29
N GLU A 3 2.79 17.49 24.40
CA GLU A 3 3.63 17.30 23.22
C GLU A 3 4.96 16.71 23.71
N LYS A 4 5.24 15.44 23.37
CA LYS A 4 6.58 14.90 23.58
C LYS A 4 7.49 15.63 22.59
N GLU A 5 8.18 16.64 23.09
CA GLU A 5 9.26 17.32 22.36
C GLU A 5 10.18 16.28 21.71
N LEU A 6 10.59 16.53 20.46
CA LEU A 6 11.56 15.65 19.81
C LEU A 6 12.88 15.71 20.57
N SER A 7 13.49 14.56 20.80
CA SER A 7 14.89 14.54 21.20
C SER A 7 15.73 15.19 20.10
N ALA A 8 16.89 15.76 20.48
CA ALA A 8 17.78 16.41 19.52
C ALA A 8 18.18 15.47 18.37
N ALA A 9 18.41 14.19 18.66
CA ALA A 9 18.73 13.16 17.68
C ALA A 9 17.56 12.90 16.70
N GLU A 10 16.32 12.87 17.18
CA GLU A 10 15.14 12.74 16.30
C GLU A 10 14.94 13.99 15.44
N ALA A 11 15.12 15.17 16.03
CA ALA A 11 14.97 16.43 15.32
C ALA A 11 15.99 16.55 14.17
N GLU A 12 17.24 16.11 14.40
CA GLU A 12 18.29 16.06 13.38
C GLU A 12 17.99 14.99 12.31
N LEU A 13 17.62 13.77 12.72
CA LEU A 13 17.34 12.66 11.81
C LEU A 13 16.15 12.94 10.88
N TYR A 14 15.09 13.55 11.41
CA TYR A 14 13.85 13.81 10.67
C TYR A 14 13.73 15.24 10.16
N ASP A 15 14.77 16.08 10.25
CA ASP A 15 14.73 17.50 9.87
C ASP A 15 14.14 17.72 8.46
N ARG A 16 14.62 16.97 7.46
CA ARG A 16 14.12 17.06 6.07
C ARG A 16 12.65 16.68 5.94
N GLN A 17 12.22 15.66 6.69
CA GLN A 17 10.84 15.16 6.68
C GLN A 17 9.90 16.15 7.37
N ILE A 18 10.31 16.67 8.53
CA ILE A 18 9.60 17.72 9.26
C ILE A 18 9.42 18.98 8.40
N ARG A 19 10.43 19.36 7.62
CA ARG A 19 10.32 20.49 6.66
C ARG A 19 9.28 20.25 5.57
N LEU A 20 9.04 18.99 5.20
CA LEU A 20 8.10 18.62 4.14
C LEU A 20 6.66 18.61 4.66
N TRP A 21 6.38 17.85 5.72
CA TRP A 21 5.00 17.62 6.19
C TRP A 21 4.64 18.29 7.51
N GLY A 22 5.61 18.92 8.18
CA GLY A 22 5.42 19.64 9.43
C GLY A 22 5.58 18.78 10.68
N ILE A 23 5.79 19.45 11.80
CA ILE A 23 6.06 18.83 13.11
C ILE A 23 4.90 17.99 13.64
N GLU A 24 3.67 18.45 13.39
CA GLU A 24 2.44 17.79 13.83
C GLU A 24 2.26 16.44 13.14
N SER A 25 2.52 16.39 11.83
CA SER A 25 2.52 15.18 11.01
C SER A 25 3.58 14.18 11.50
N GLN A 26 4.79 14.65 11.79
CA GLN A 26 5.85 13.80 12.35
C GLN A 26 5.48 13.27 13.75
N SER A 27 4.82 14.08 14.58
CA SER A 27 4.35 13.66 15.90
C SER A 27 3.34 12.51 15.81
N ARG A 28 2.41 12.57 14.84
CA ARG A 28 1.47 11.47 14.57
C ARG A 28 2.18 10.20 14.09
N LEU A 29 3.13 10.31 13.17
CA LEU A 29 3.95 9.17 12.72
C LEU A 29 4.65 8.50 13.91
N ARG A 30 5.32 9.27 14.77
CA ARG A 30 6.01 8.74 15.97
C ARG A 30 5.10 8.11 17.02
N ALA A 31 3.79 8.31 16.94
CA ALA A 31 2.82 7.65 17.80
C ALA A 31 2.23 6.37 17.16
N ALA A 32 2.51 6.13 15.87
CA ALA A 32 1.84 5.10 15.10
C ALA A 32 2.49 3.72 15.24
N ASN A 33 1.66 2.73 15.53
CA ASN A 33 2.04 1.31 15.54
C ASN A 33 1.59 0.68 14.22
N VAL A 34 2.52 0.11 13.46
CA VAL A 34 2.24 -0.50 12.16
C VAL A 34 2.39 -2.01 12.26
N LEU A 35 1.41 -2.75 11.75
CA LEU A 35 1.54 -4.17 11.46
C LEU A 35 1.83 -4.35 9.97
N LEU A 36 2.86 -5.10 9.63
CA LEU A 36 3.16 -5.51 8.26
C LEU A 36 3.03 -7.04 8.16
N ILE A 37 2.07 -7.50 7.36
CA ILE A 37 1.84 -8.91 7.07
C ILE A 37 2.52 -9.26 5.74
N GLY A 38 3.50 -10.15 5.82
CA GLY A 38 4.36 -10.56 4.71
C GLY A 38 5.57 -9.65 4.51
N ILE A 39 6.78 -10.21 4.68
CA ILE A 39 8.06 -9.48 4.53
C ILE A 39 8.90 -10.06 3.38
N ARG A 40 8.24 -10.27 2.23
CA ARG A 40 8.88 -10.71 0.98
C ARG A 40 9.47 -9.50 0.23
N GLY A 41 9.61 -9.57 -1.10
CA GLY A 41 10.22 -8.49 -1.88
C GLY A 41 9.48 -7.16 -1.69
N LEU A 42 8.16 -7.14 -1.95
CA LEU A 42 7.34 -5.94 -1.72
C LEU A 42 7.34 -5.49 -0.25
N GLY A 43 7.15 -6.42 0.69
CA GLY A 43 7.12 -6.12 2.12
C GLY A 43 8.41 -5.47 2.61
N SER A 44 9.57 -5.89 2.11
CA SER A 44 10.88 -5.30 2.48
C SER A 44 11.01 -3.83 2.05
N GLU A 45 10.47 -3.47 0.88
CA GLU A 45 10.46 -2.11 0.37
C GLU A 45 9.49 -1.21 1.16
N ILE A 46 8.32 -1.75 1.50
CA ILE A 46 7.35 -1.07 2.37
C ILE A 46 8.00 -0.83 3.75
N ALA A 47 8.57 -1.87 4.37
CA ALA A 47 9.19 -1.79 5.68
C ALA A 47 10.29 -0.73 5.72
N LYS A 48 11.18 -0.70 4.71
CA LYS A 48 12.25 0.30 4.64
C LYS A 48 11.70 1.72 4.63
N ASN A 49 10.71 2.01 3.80
CA ASN A 49 10.17 3.37 3.70
C ASN A 49 9.42 3.79 4.98
N ILE A 50 8.67 2.88 5.61
CA ILE A 50 7.94 3.15 6.86
C ILE A 50 8.91 3.30 8.05
N LEU A 51 9.96 2.48 8.13
CA LEU A 51 10.98 2.60 9.18
C LEU A 51 11.72 3.94 9.06
N LEU A 52 12.10 4.33 7.84
CA LEU A 52 12.81 5.59 7.60
C LEU A 52 11.94 6.84 7.83
N SER A 53 10.61 6.72 7.81
CA SER A 53 9.69 7.85 8.11
C SER A 53 9.52 8.12 9.61
N GLY A 54 10.01 7.22 10.47
CA GLY A 54 10.04 7.43 11.91
C GLY A 54 8.71 7.17 12.62
N ILE A 55 8.16 5.97 12.41
CA ILE A 55 7.00 5.48 13.18
C ILE A 55 7.36 5.08 14.63
N ASN A 56 6.37 4.79 15.49
CA ASN A 56 6.65 4.28 16.84
C ASN A 56 7.21 2.85 16.81
N SER A 57 6.47 1.95 16.16
CA SER A 57 6.82 0.53 16.13
C SER A 57 6.32 -0.19 14.89
N LEU A 58 7.14 -1.11 14.38
CA LEU A 58 6.78 -2.04 13.33
C LEU A 58 6.67 -3.46 13.91
N THR A 59 5.52 -4.11 13.73
CA THR A 59 5.37 -5.55 13.95
C THR A 59 5.37 -6.25 12.59
N ILE A 60 6.27 -7.21 12.40
CA ILE A 60 6.41 -7.97 11.16
C ILE A 60 5.82 -9.36 11.39
N LEU A 61 4.74 -9.68 10.70
CA LEU A 61 4.10 -10.99 10.74
C LEU A 61 4.37 -11.75 9.44
N ASP A 62 5.14 -12.82 9.52
CA ASP A 62 5.39 -13.73 8.38
C ASP A 62 5.77 -15.12 8.91
N GLU A 63 4.94 -16.12 8.61
CA GLU A 63 5.11 -17.49 9.10
C GLU A 63 6.14 -18.30 8.30
N GLY A 64 6.52 -17.83 7.12
CA GLY A 64 7.32 -18.62 6.20
C GLY A 64 8.82 -18.56 6.50
N VAL A 65 9.57 -19.23 5.63
CA VAL A 65 11.02 -19.34 5.74
C VAL A 65 11.71 -18.62 4.60
N VAL A 66 13.00 -18.35 4.78
CA VAL A 66 13.87 -17.82 3.71
C VAL A 66 14.18 -18.95 2.73
N THR A 67 13.76 -18.80 1.47
CA THR A 67 14.24 -19.63 0.37
C THR A 67 15.27 -18.87 -0.45
N GLU A 68 15.87 -19.55 -1.44
CA GLU A 68 16.77 -18.90 -2.39
C GLU A 68 16.09 -17.75 -3.15
N ASN A 69 14.80 -17.88 -3.47
CA ASN A 69 14.05 -16.84 -4.17
C ASN A 69 13.91 -15.57 -3.31
N GLU A 70 13.58 -15.69 -2.03
CA GLU A 70 13.51 -14.52 -1.14
C GLU A 70 14.87 -13.87 -0.96
N LEU A 71 15.96 -14.64 -0.90
CA LEU A 71 17.29 -14.08 -0.79
C LEU A 71 17.65 -13.15 -1.97
N LEU A 72 17.13 -13.45 -3.17
CA LEU A 72 17.33 -12.62 -4.36
C LEU A 72 16.45 -11.36 -4.38
N GLN A 73 15.29 -11.41 -3.73
CA GLN A 73 14.27 -10.35 -3.82
C GLN A 73 14.22 -9.44 -2.58
N ASN A 74 14.71 -9.90 -1.43
CA ASN A 74 14.64 -9.18 -0.17
C ASN A 74 16.06 -8.81 0.33
N PHE A 75 16.40 -7.52 0.22
CA PHE A 75 17.71 -6.99 0.61
C PHE A 75 17.97 -6.98 2.13
N LEU A 76 16.93 -7.18 2.95
CA LEU A 76 17.04 -7.28 4.40
C LEU A 76 17.52 -8.67 4.87
N LEU A 77 17.68 -9.63 3.96
CA LEU A 77 18.19 -10.97 4.27
C LEU A 77 19.70 -11.08 4.10
N ASN A 78 20.32 -12.01 4.82
CA ASN A 78 21.72 -12.39 4.62
C ASN A 78 21.79 -13.76 3.94
N ARG A 79 22.94 -14.06 3.30
CA ARG A 79 23.10 -15.32 2.53
C ARG A 79 22.98 -16.57 3.40
N ASP A 80 23.36 -16.46 4.67
CA ASP A 80 23.28 -17.50 5.69
C ASP A 80 21.87 -17.62 6.33
N SER A 81 20.90 -16.80 5.91
CA SER A 81 19.54 -16.83 6.44
C SER A 81 18.65 -17.94 5.85
N ILE A 82 19.11 -18.66 4.82
CA ILE A 82 18.32 -19.72 4.17
C ILE A 82 17.83 -20.76 5.20
N GLY A 83 16.54 -21.07 5.17
CA GLY A 83 15.87 -21.98 6.09
C GLY A 83 15.43 -21.36 7.43
N GLN A 84 15.88 -20.14 7.76
CA GLN A 84 15.42 -19.42 8.95
C GLN A 84 14.03 -18.82 8.74
N LYS A 85 13.34 -18.48 9.83
CA LYS A 85 12.07 -17.74 9.78
C LYS A 85 12.33 -16.34 9.21
N ILE A 86 11.60 -15.99 8.15
CA ILE A 86 11.91 -14.76 7.41
C ILE A 86 11.70 -13.50 8.25
N ALA A 87 10.65 -13.46 9.10
CA ALA A 87 10.37 -12.32 9.97
C ALA A 87 11.53 -12.04 10.92
N GLU A 88 12.15 -13.09 11.47
CA GLU A 88 13.31 -12.99 12.36
C GLU A 88 14.59 -12.64 11.60
N ALA A 89 14.79 -13.27 10.43
CA ALA A 89 16.01 -13.10 9.62
C ALA A 89 16.21 -11.65 9.14
N VAL A 90 15.14 -10.90 8.88
CA VAL A 90 15.24 -9.49 8.45
C VAL A 90 15.58 -8.52 9.59
N LEU A 91 15.40 -8.92 10.84
CA LEU A 91 15.32 -8.02 11.99
C LEU A 91 16.60 -7.18 12.15
N SER A 92 17.77 -7.79 12.00
CA SER A 92 19.05 -7.10 12.17
C SER A 92 19.22 -5.93 11.18
N LYS A 93 18.97 -6.17 9.89
CA LYS A 93 19.07 -5.13 8.86
C LYS A 93 17.93 -4.13 8.94
N ALA A 94 16.72 -4.57 9.26
CA ALA A 94 15.57 -3.68 9.44
C ALA A 94 15.82 -2.69 10.60
N GLN A 95 16.32 -3.17 11.74
CA GLN A 95 16.61 -2.33 12.90
C GLN A 95 17.73 -1.31 12.62
N ALA A 96 18.71 -1.69 11.78
CA ALA A 96 19.79 -0.80 11.37
C ALA A 96 19.32 0.37 10.49
N LEU A 97 18.16 0.27 9.82
CA LEU A 97 17.60 1.38 9.04
C LEU A 97 17.16 2.53 9.95
N ASN A 98 16.61 2.22 11.12
CA ASN A 98 16.21 3.22 12.10
C ASN A 98 16.27 2.66 13.53
N PRO A 99 17.33 2.96 14.29
CA PRO A 99 17.49 2.51 15.68
C PRO A 99 16.42 3.03 16.65
N LEU A 100 15.65 4.05 16.26
CA LEU A 100 14.64 4.68 17.11
C LEU A 100 13.27 3.98 17.03
N VAL A 101 13.04 3.18 15.99
CA VAL A 101 11.78 2.44 15.82
C VAL A 101 11.88 1.11 16.53
N LYS A 102 10.87 0.76 17.33
CA LYS A 102 10.77 -0.57 17.93
C LYS A 102 10.30 -1.59 16.88
N ILE A 103 11.11 -2.59 16.57
CA ILE A 103 10.73 -3.67 15.66
C ILE A 103 10.46 -4.96 16.45
N THR A 104 9.34 -5.61 16.17
CA THR A 104 8.98 -6.92 16.72
C THR A 104 8.56 -7.86 15.61
N THR A 105 8.73 -9.16 15.83
CA THR A 105 8.49 -10.19 14.82
C THR A 105 7.52 -11.24 15.35
N ASP A 106 6.65 -11.72 14.47
CA ASP A 106 5.67 -12.75 14.77
C ASP A 106 5.68 -13.81 13.66
N THR A 107 6.04 -15.03 14.02
CA THR A 107 6.20 -16.14 13.09
C THR A 107 5.05 -17.14 13.15
N SER A 108 4.01 -16.85 13.93
CA SER A 108 2.85 -17.74 14.05
C SER A 108 1.87 -17.52 12.89
N PRO A 109 1.11 -18.56 12.50
CA PRO A 109 0.15 -18.46 11.42
C PRO A 109 -0.88 -17.36 11.62
N LEU A 110 -1.32 -16.76 10.51
CA LEU A 110 -2.37 -15.74 10.54
C LEU A 110 -3.69 -16.30 11.10
N SER A 111 -3.97 -17.59 10.89
CA SER A 111 -5.15 -18.28 11.40
C SER A 111 -5.21 -18.39 12.93
N GLU A 112 -4.09 -18.20 13.64
CA GLU A 112 -4.05 -18.20 15.10
C GLU A 112 -4.33 -16.80 15.69
N LYS A 113 -4.43 -15.76 14.84
CA LYS A 113 -4.64 -14.39 15.30
C LYS A 113 -6.10 -14.12 15.60
N THR A 114 -6.37 -13.83 16.87
CA THR A 114 -7.68 -13.33 17.31
C THR A 114 -7.90 -11.89 16.88
N SER A 115 -9.16 -11.45 16.78
CA SER A 115 -9.50 -10.06 16.47
C SER A 115 -8.82 -9.04 17.39
N ALA A 116 -8.64 -9.37 18.68
CA ALA A 116 -7.97 -8.52 19.66
C ALA A 116 -6.51 -8.19 19.31
N PHE A 117 -5.82 -9.04 18.53
CA PHE A 117 -4.44 -8.80 18.10
C PHE A 117 -4.32 -7.52 17.26
N TYR A 118 -5.33 -7.22 16.45
CA TYR A 118 -5.27 -6.14 15.47
C TYR A 118 -5.57 -4.76 16.06
N LYS A 119 -6.20 -4.71 17.25
CA LYS A 119 -6.77 -3.51 17.85
C LYS A 119 -5.74 -2.41 18.17
N ASP A 120 -4.52 -2.79 18.55
CA ASP A 120 -3.52 -1.85 19.05
C ASP A 120 -2.65 -1.21 17.94
N PHE A 121 -2.93 -1.55 16.68
CA PHE A 121 -2.28 -0.96 15.52
C PHE A 121 -3.01 0.29 15.03
N THR A 122 -2.26 1.26 14.55
CA THR A 122 -2.80 2.44 13.86
C THR A 122 -3.21 2.10 12.45
N ILE A 123 -2.38 1.31 11.77
CA ILE A 123 -2.58 0.87 10.40
C ILE A 123 -1.98 -0.51 10.18
N ILE A 124 -2.66 -1.32 9.39
CA ILE A 124 -2.23 -2.66 8.99
C ILE A 124 -1.95 -2.65 7.49
N VAL A 125 -0.77 -3.15 7.13
CA VAL A 125 -0.32 -3.33 5.75
C VAL A 125 -0.23 -4.81 5.44
N ALA A 126 -0.94 -5.28 4.42
CA ALA A 126 -0.96 -6.70 4.06
C ALA A 126 -0.46 -6.98 2.64
N THR A 127 0.36 -8.02 2.51
CA THR A 127 0.85 -8.55 1.23
C THR A 127 0.65 -10.06 1.20
N GLY A 128 0.51 -10.66 0.01
CA GLY A 128 0.49 -12.11 -0.15
C GLY A 128 -0.75 -12.83 0.38
N LEU A 129 -1.81 -12.11 0.78
CA LEU A 129 -3.01 -12.70 1.38
C LEU A 129 -4.06 -13.11 0.33
N THR A 130 -4.92 -14.06 0.71
CA THR A 130 -6.11 -14.47 -0.05
C THR A 130 -7.25 -13.46 0.12
N THR A 131 -8.22 -13.46 -0.80
CA THR A 131 -9.42 -12.59 -0.71
C THR A 131 -10.13 -12.75 0.63
N LYS A 132 -10.28 -14.00 1.11
CA LYS A 132 -10.94 -14.30 2.38
C LYS A 132 -10.22 -13.63 3.55
N GLN A 133 -8.90 -13.76 3.62
CA GLN A 133 -8.08 -13.17 4.68
C GLN A 133 -8.14 -11.64 4.64
N LEU A 134 -8.06 -11.04 3.44
CA LEU A 134 -8.15 -9.60 3.27
C LEU A 134 -9.49 -9.05 3.78
N ILE A 135 -10.60 -9.69 3.43
CA ILE A 135 -11.95 -9.28 3.87
C ILE A 135 -12.11 -9.46 5.39
N GLU A 136 -11.61 -10.57 5.94
CA GLU A 136 -11.68 -10.84 7.39
C GLU A 136 -10.91 -9.79 8.19
N ILE A 137 -9.68 -9.47 7.79
CA ILE A 137 -8.86 -8.44 8.44
C ILE A 137 -9.51 -7.07 8.28
N ASP A 138 -9.98 -6.71 7.08
CA ASP A 138 -10.66 -5.44 6.83
C ASP A 138 -11.89 -5.24 7.74
N SER A 139 -12.71 -6.28 7.91
CA SER A 139 -13.86 -6.26 8.80
C SER A 139 -13.43 -5.98 10.25
N ILE A 140 -12.38 -6.65 10.72
CA ILE A 140 -11.83 -6.45 12.08
C ILE A 140 -11.26 -5.03 12.22
N CYS A 141 -10.57 -4.53 11.20
CA CYS A 141 -10.04 -3.17 11.15
C CYS A 141 -11.16 -2.13 11.29
N ARG A 142 -12.30 -2.33 10.61
CA ARG A 142 -13.50 -1.48 10.75
C ARG A 142 -14.07 -1.51 12.15
N ASP A 143 -14.15 -2.68 12.79
CA ASP A 143 -14.66 -2.82 14.16
C ASP A 143 -13.80 -2.08 15.19
N PHE A 144 -12.48 -2.00 14.97
CA PHE A 144 -11.54 -1.34 15.88
C PHE A 144 -11.05 0.04 15.44
N ASN A 145 -11.58 0.57 14.34
CA ASN A 145 -11.14 1.85 13.74
C ASN A 145 -9.62 1.87 13.43
N VAL A 146 -9.13 0.75 12.89
CA VAL A 146 -7.76 0.59 12.39
C VAL A 146 -7.76 0.82 10.88
N GLN A 147 -6.79 1.56 10.36
CA GLN A 147 -6.65 1.76 8.92
C GLN A 147 -6.11 0.49 8.25
N PHE A 148 -6.54 0.20 7.03
CA PHE A 148 -6.09 -0.98 6.31
C PHE A 148 -5.62 -0.64 4.90
N ILE A 149 -4.51 -1.24 4.48
CA ILE A 149 -4.02 -1.19 3.10
C ILE A 149 -3.41 -2.54 2.74
N CYS A 150 -3.71 -3.02 1.54
CA CYS A 150 -3.09 -4.23 1.01
C CYS A 150 -2.51 -3.97 -0.37
N GLY A 151 -1.59 -4.82 -0.80
CA GLY A 151 -0.98 -4.70 -2.12
C GLY A 151 -0.07 -5.88 -2.42
N ASP A 152 0.17 -6.08 -3.72
CA ASP A 152 0.99 -7.17 -4.21
C ASP A 152 1.69 -6.80 -5.51
N VAL A 153 2.76 -7.54 -5.79
CA VAL A 153 3.49 -7.49 -7.06
C VAL A 153 3.40 -8.84 -7.75
N PHE A 154 3.11 -8.80 -9.05
CA PHE A 154 3.06 -9.96 -9.94
C PHE A 154 3.84 -9.61 -11.19
N GLY A 155 5.10 -10.04 -11.26
CA GLY A 155 6.04 -9.72 -12.32
C GLY A 155 6.17 -8.21 -12.52
N MET A 156 5.75 -7.72 -13.69
CA MET A 156 5.74 -6.32 -14.09
C MET A 156 4.50 -5.55 -13.62
N PHE A 157 3.49 -6.25 -13.09
CA PHE A 157 2.26 -5.66 -12.57
C PHE A 157 2.36 -5.51 -11.05
N GLY A 158 1.67 -4.52 -10.51
CA GLY A 158 1.45 -4.42 -9.07
C GLY A 158 0.29 -3.51 -8.73
N TYR A 159 -0.20 -3.63 -7.51
CA TYR A 159 -1.34 -2.85 -7.06
C TYR A 159 -1.26 -2.53 -5.57
N SER A 160 -2.05 -1.54 -5.16
CA SER A 160 -2.48 -1.39 -3.78
C SER A 160 -3.97 -1.08 -3.72
N LEU A 161 -4.61 -1.51 -2.64
CA LEU A 161 -6.02 -1.25 -2.33
C LEU A 161 -6.11 -0.85 -0.87
N SER A 162 -6.75 0.28 -0.60
CA SER A 162 -6.82 0.88 0.72
C SER A 162 -8.25 0.95 1.23
N ASP A 163 -8.41 0.79 2.53
CA ASP A 163 -9.60 1.13 3.29
C ASP A 163 -9.19 1.91 4.55
N PHE A 164 -9.25 3.24 4.45
CA PHE A 164 -9.00 4.14 5.58
C PHE A 164 -10.30 4.60 6.25
N GLN A 165 -11.41 3.93 5.94
CA GLN A 165 -12.75 4.21 6.47
C GLN A 165 -13.16 5.67 6.22
N MET A 166 -13.74 6.35 7.21
CA MET A 166 -13.98 7.79 7.14
C MET A 166 -12.69 8.55 7.51
N HIS A 167 -11.85 8.80 6.51
CA HIS A 167 -10.55 9.42 6.71
C HIS A 167 -10.59 10.93 6.56
N GLU A 168 -10.13 11.65 7.58
CA GLU A 168 -9.94 13.10 7.55
C GLU A 168 -8.46 13.43 7.27
N TYR A 169 -8.19 14.41 6.42
CA TYR A 169 -6.83 14.83 6.09
C TYR A 169 -6.76 16.33 5.84
N TYR A 170 -5.54 16.86 5.82
CA TYR A 170 -5.26 18.27 5.60
C TYR A 170 -4.42 18.49 4.35
N VAL A 171 -4.81 19.48 3.55
CA VAL A 171 -4.05 19.94 2.38
C VAL A 171 -3.68 21.40 2.58
N ASP A 172 -2.42 21.72 2.28
CA ASP A 172 -1.96 23.10 2.25
C ASP A 172 -2.33 23.68 0.88
N GLN A 173 -3.30 24.59 0.84
CA GLN A 173 -3.62 25.32 -0.38
C GLN A 173 -2.92 26.67 -0.39
N ILE A 174 -2.14 26.88 -1.44
CA ILE A 174 -1.51 28.16 -1.73
C ILE A 174 -2.57 29.08 -2.33
N ARG A 175 -2.95 30.14 -1.61
CA ARG A 175 -3.78 31.21 -2.15
C ARG A 175 -2.90 32.36 -2.59
N LEU A 176 -2.92 32.62 -3.90
CA LEU A 176 -2.40 33.87 -4.45
C LEU A 176 -3.40 34.98 -4.09
N PRO A 177 -2.97 36.08 -3.45
CA PRO A 177 -3.89 37.16 -3.14
C PRO A 177 -4.40 37.81 -4.43
N ASN A 178 -5.68 38.17 -4.44
CA ASN A 178 -6.28 38.88 -5.56
C ASN A 178 -5.56 40.22 -5.78
N ARG A 179 -4.92 40.38 -6.95
CA ARG A 179 -4.37 41.68 -7.40
C ARG A 179 -5.53 42.67 -7.54
N LYS A 180 -5.73 43.56 -6.56
CA LYS A 180 -6.51 44.78 -6.78
C LYS A 180 -5.69 45.66 -7.71
N ARG A 181 -6.18 45.89 -8.94
CA ARG A 181 -5.59 46.92 -9.82
C ARG A 181 -5.86 48.28 -9.16
N ALA A 182 -4.81 48.97 -8.72
CA ALA A 182 -4.93 50.36 -8.33
C ALA A 182 -5.18 51.20 -9.60
N HIS A 183 -6.15 52.12 -9.55
CA HIS A 183 -6.52 52.96 -10.69
C HIS A 183 -5.45 54.04 -11.00
N ASP A 184 -4.45 54.23 -10.12
CA ASP A 184 -3.52 55.37 -10.14
C ASP A 184 -2.03 54.99 -10.33
N GLY A 185 -1.73 53.97 -11.14
CA GLY A 185 -0.38 53.76 -11.70
C GLY A 185 0.77 53.48 -10.72
N LYS A 186 0.53 53.40 -9.41
CA LYS A 186 1.56 53.02 -8.42
C LYS A 186 1.61 51.51 -8.24
N ALA A 187 2.81 50.94 -8.39
CA ALA A 187 3.08 49.52 -8.28
C ALA A 187 2.65 48.98 -6.90
N SER A 188 1.88 47.88 -6.88
CA SER A 188 1.50 47.21 -5.65
C SER A 188 2.70 46.49 -5.04
N THR A 189 2.98 46.78 -3.77
CA THR A 189 3.90 46.05 -2.89
C THR A 189 3.62 44.54 -2.92
N SER A 190 4.69 43.75 -2.81
CA SER A 190 4.72 42.29 -2.93
C SER A 190 3.56 41.60 -2.22
N SER A 191 2.76 40.91 -3.01
CA SER A 191 1.75 39.96 -2.58
C SER A 191 2.40 38.78 -1.86
N GLU A 192 2.41 38.78 -0.52
CA GLU A 192 2.83 37.60 0.25
C GLU A 192 1.89 36.43 -0.05
N VAL A 193 2.49 35.27 -0.33
CA VAL A 193 1.77 34.02 -0.59
C VAL A 193 1.26 33.48 0.73
N ILE A 194 -0.06 33.30 0.87
CA ILE A 194 -0.66 32.76 2.09
C ILE A 194 -0.93 31.26 1.87
N THR A 195 -0.44 30.44 2.80
CA THR A 195 -0.74 29.01 2.84
C THR A 195 -1.85 28.76 3.86
N GLU A 196 -2.96 28.19 3.41
CA GLU A 196 -4.12 27.85 4.25
C GLU A 196 -4.25 26.32 4.38
N LYS A 197 -4.33 25.82 5.61
CA LYS A 197 -4.51 24.39 5.92
C LYS A 197 -6.00 24.06 5.84
N ILE A 198 -6.41 23.34 4.80
CA ILE A 198 -7.81 22.97 4.55
C ILE A 198 -8.03 21.52 4.94
N GLN A 199 -9.05 21.27 5.75
CA GLN A 199 -9.48 19.93 6.12
C GLN A 199 -10.44 19.37 5.06
N ALA A 200 -10.23 18.12 4.68
CA ALA A 200 -11.10 17.36 3.78
C ALA A 200 -11.35 15.96 4.33
N LYS A 201 -12.37 15.28 3.79
CA LYS A 201 -12.74 13.92 4.19
C LYS A 201 -12.90 13.02 2.96
N LEU A 202 -12.49 11.76 3.08
CA LEU A 202 -12.75 10.69 2.12
C LEU A 202 -13.45 9.55 2.86
N ASN A 203 -14.42 8.93 2.19
CA ASN A 203 -15.13 7.76 2.72
C ASN A 203 -14.77 6.55 1.87
N TYR A 204 -13.94 5.67 2.43
CA TYR A 204 -13.45 4.48 1.75
C TYR A 204 -14.50 3.36 1.77
N PRO A 205 -14.71 2.68 0.65
CA PRO A 205 -15.51 1.46 0.60
C PRO A 205 -14.73 0.30 1.24
N SER A 206 -15.46 -0.73 1.70
CA SER A 206 -14.83 -1.92 2.28
C SER A 206 -14.02 -2.68 1.23
N ILE A 207 -13.04 -3.47 1.66
CA ILE A 207 -12.29 -4.35 0.76
C ILE A 207 -13.22 -5.38 0.11
N ASN A 208 -14.24 -5.84 0.84
CA ASN A 208 -15.29 -6.69 0.31
C ASN A 208 -16.05 -5.99 -0.84
N ASP A 209 -16.42 -4.72 -0.66
CA ASP A 209 -17.11 -3.98 -1.71
C ASP A 209 -16.19 -3.68 -2.89
N ALA A 210 -14.93 -3.36 -2.64
CA ALA A 210 -13.94 -3.08 -3.67
C ALA A 210 -13.59 -4.32 -4.51
N LEU A 211 -13.53 -5.53 -3.94
CA LEU A 211 -13.15 -6.75 -4.65
C LEU A 211 -14.34 -7.54 -5.21
N LEU A 212 -15.42 -7.68 -4.43
CA LEU A 212 -16.54 -8.57 -4.77
C LEU A 212 -17.76 -7.81 -5.28
N ASN A 213 -18.12 -6.67 -4.66
CA ASN A 213 -19.37 -5.98 -5.00
C ASN A 213 -19.23 -4.84 -6.01
N ALA A 214 -18.01 -4.43 -6.35
CA ALA A 214 -17.74 -3.29 -7.22
C ALA A 214 -18.40 -3.39 -8.60
N ASP A 215 -18.64 -4.61 -9.08
CA ASP A 215 -19.24 -4.87 -10.38
C ASP A 215 -20.77 -4.76 -10.37
N SER A 216 -21.39 -4.92 -9.19
CA SER A 216 -22.84 -4.83 -9.00
C SER A 216 -23.34 -3.38 -8.93
N SER A 217 -22.51 -2.45 -8.47
CA SER A 217 -22.81 -1.01 -8.39
C SER A 217 -22.46 -0.24 -9.66
N ALA A 218 -21.68 -0.83 -10.58
CA ALA A 218 -21.20 -0.19 -11.79
C ALA A 218 -22.29 -0.08 -12.90
N LYS A 219 -23.06 1.00 -12.90
CA LYS A 219 -23.93 1.37 -14.05
C LYS A 219 -23.09 1.60 -15.31
N GLY A 220 -23.26 0.74 -16.32
CA GLY A 220 -23.07 0.92 -17.79
C GLY A 220 -21.80 1.59 -18.37
N ARG A 221 -21.30 2.68 -17.79
CA ARG A 221 -20.12 3.44 -18.22
C ARG A 221 -18.82 3.03 -17.51
N ARG A 222 -18.87 2.51 -16.28
CA ARG A 222 -17.68 2.09 -15.50
C ARG A 222 -17.03 0.78 -15.97
N LYS A 223 -17.71 -0.04 -16.79
CA LYS A 223 -17.17 -1.33 -17.29
C LYS A 223 -16.07 -1.18 -18.35
N ARG A 224 -16.00 -0.03 -19.03
CA ARG A 224 -15.02 0.25 -20.10
C ARG A 224 -13.78 0.93 -19.51
N GLY A 225 -12.62 0.27 -19.57
CA GLY A 225 -11.33 0.89 -19.22
C GLY A 225 -10.66 0.42 -17.93
N LEU A 226 -11.23 -0.59 -17.25
CA LEU A 226 -10.69 -1.19 -16.02
C LEU A 226 -9.83 -2.44 -16.28
N GLN A 227 -9.09 -2.49 -17.39
CA GLN A 227 -8.28 -3.68 -17.76
C GLN A 227 -7.33 -4.11 -16.63
N LEU A 228 -6.63 -3.15 -16.01
CA LEU A 228 -5.67 -3.43 -14.94
C LEU A 228 -6.36 -3.92 -13.66
N TYR A 229 -7.57 -3.45 -13.39
CA TYR A 229 -8.37 -3.92 -12.25
C TYR A 229 -8.85 -5.36 -12.47
N TYR A 230 -9.26 -5.72 -13.69
CA TYR A 230 -9.60 -7.12 -13.99
C TYR A 230 -8.36 -8.05 -13.95
N LEU A 231 -7.19 -7.55 -14.36
CA LEU A 231 -5.93 -8.28 -14.20
C LEU A 231 -5.62 -8.53 -12.72
N MET A 232 -5.79 -7.51 -11.87
CA MET A 232 -5.68 -7.65 -10.41
C MET A 232 -6.62 -8.74 -9.88
N LYS A 233 -7.92 -8.66 -10.19
CA LYS A 233 -8.91 -9.65 -9.75
C LYS A 233 -8.56 -11.08 -10.19
N LEU A 234 -8.12 -11.23 -11.44
CA LEU A 234 -7.72 -12.53 -11.99
C LEU A 234 -6.56 -13.13 -11.20
N LEU A 235 -5.54 -12.33 -10.89
CA LEU A 235 -4.36 -12.78 -10.15
C LEU A 235 -4.70 -13.13 -8.69
N ILE A 236 -5.57 -12.35 -8.07
CA ILE A 236 -6.10 -12.66 -6.74
C ILE A 236 -6.91 -13.97 -6.77
N GLN A 237 -7.78 -14.17 -7.77
CA GLN A 237 -8.53 -15.42 -7.91
C GLN A 237 -7.63 -16.62 -8.20
N PHE A 238 -6.55 -16.44 -8.97
CA PHE A 238 -5.54 -17.48 -9.16
C PHE A 238 -4.93 -17.89 -7.82
N ARG A 239 -4.56 -16.92 -6.98
CA ARG A 239 -4.05 -17.15 -5.62
C ARG A 239 -5.07 -17.87 -4.75
N ASP A 240 -6.33 -17.44 -4.76
CA ASP A 240 -7.40 -18.08 -3.98
C ASP A 240 -7.61 -19.56 -4.35
N LYS A 241 -7.52 -19.89 -5.65
CA LYS A 241 -7.66 -21.28 -6.14
C LYS A 241 -6.43 -22.14 -5.83
N ASN A 242 -5.23 -21.57 -5.89
CA ASN A 242 -3.98 -22.34 -5.82
C ASN A 242 -3.24 -22.24 -4.48
N GLY A 243 -3.59 -21.31 -3.61
CA GLY A 243 -2.86 -20.99 -2.39
C GLY A 243 -1.45 -20.41 -2.63
N ARG A 244 -1.14 -20.01 -3.87
CA ARG A 244 0.17 -19.45 -4.28
C ARG A 244 0.03 -18.49 -5.47
N ASN A 245 1.05 -17.68 -5.70
CA ASN A 245 1.17 -16.85 -6.90
C ASN A 245 1.61 -17.69 -8.12
N PRO A 246 1.41 -17.18 -9.36
CA PRO A 246 1.96 -17.78 -10.57
C PRO A 246 3.49 -17.89 -10.48
N SER A 247 4.03 -19.07 -10.80
CA SER A 247 5.46 -19.37 -10.70
C SER A 247 6.05 -19.72 -12.07
N VAL A 248 7.30 -19.30 -12.29
CA VAL A 248 8.06 -19.62 -13.49
C VAL A 248 8.32 -21.14 -13.61
N SER A 249 8.42 -21.85 -12.48
CA SER A 249 8.62 -23.30 -12.45
C SER A 249 7.44 -24.10 -13.03
N SER A 250 6.23 -23.54 -12.96
CA SER A 250 4.96 -24.14 -13.41
C SER A 250 4.32 -23.30 -14.52
N LYS A 251 5.14 -22.59 -15.31
CA LYS A 251 4.67 -21.52 -16.20
C LYS A 251 3.56 -21.93 -17.16
N ASP A 252 3.69 -23.07 -17.84
CA ASP A 252 2.72 -23.49 -18.86
C ASP A 252 1.36 -23.83 -18.25
N ASP A 253 1.36 -24.52 -17.10
CA ASP A 253 0.14 -24.85 -16.35
C ASP A 253 -0.52 -23.59 -15.78
N ASP A 254 0.27 -22.73 -15.12
CA ASP A 254 -0.23 -21.48 -14.54
C ASP A 254 -0.79 -20.54 -15.61
N LEU A 255 -0.16 -20.47 -16.79
CA LEU A 255 -0.69 -19.73 -17.94
C LEU A 255 -2.02 -20.31 -18.42
N ALA A 256 -2.18 -21.63 -18.47
CA ALA A 256 -3.42 -22.26 -18.88
C ALA A 256 -4.55 -21.95 -17.88
N GLN A 257 -4.27 -22.05 -16.58
CA GLN A 257 -5.22 -21.71 -15.53
C GLN A 257 -5.61 -20.22 -15.56
N MET A 258 -4.64 -19.31 -15.68
CA MET A 258 -4.92 -17.87 -15.80
C MET A 258 -5.74 -17.54 -17.05
N LYS A 259 -5.49 -18.21 -18.18
CA LYS A 259 -6.30 -18.06 -19.40
C LYS A 259 -7.74 -18.54 -19.19
N ALA A 260 -7.94 -19.63 -18.44
CA ALA A 260 -9.28 -20.11 -18.11
C ALA A 260 -10.04 -19.08 -17.26
N ILE A 261 -9.43 -18.57 -16.18
CA ILE A 261 -10.02 -17.51 -15.34
C ILE A 261 -10.32 -16.26 -16.16
N ARG A 262 -9.39 -15.84 -17.03
CA ARG A 262 -9.59 -14.70 -17.94
C ARG A 262 -10.83 -14.91 -18.81
N ASN A 263 -10.99 -16.08 -19.42
CA ASN A 263 -12.11 -16.34 -20.32
C ASN A 263 -13.45 -16.30 -19.58
N GLU A 264 -13.51 -16.83 -18.36
CA GLU A 264 -14.67 -16.68 -17.47
C GLU A 264 -15.01 -15.20 -17.25
N TYR A 265 -14.01 -14.37 -16.89
CA TYR A 265 -14.21 -12.93 -16.68
C TYR A 265 -14.63 -12.16 -17.94
N LEU A 266 -14.04 -12.48 -19.10
CA LEU A 266 -14.43 -11.83 -20.36
C LEU A 266 -15.92 -12.08 -20.66
N GLN A 267 -16.42 -13.28 -20.33
CA GLN A 267 -17.83 -13.64 -20.47
C GLN A 267 -18.72 -12.92 -19.45
N ASP A 268 -18.40 -13.04 -18.16
CA ASP A 268 -19.22 -12.50 -17.06
C ASP A 268 -19.34 -10.97 -17.13
N TYR A 269 -18.25 -10.29 -17.47
CA TYR A 269 -18.19 -8.83 -17.52
C TYR A 269 -18.44 -8.26 -18.91
N GLN A 270 -18.66 -9.10 -19.93
CA GLN A 270 -18.85 -8.70 -21.33
C GLN A 270 -17.70 -7.80 -21.84
N ILE A 271 -16.47 -8.15 -21.46
CA ILE A 271 -15.27 -7.43 -21.87
C ILE A 271 -14.82 -8.00 -23.21
N LYS A 272 -14.56 -7.13 -24.18
CA LYS A 272 -13.98 -7.56 -25.45
C LYS A 272 -12.54 -8.04 -25.26
N GLU A 273 -12.19 -9.16 -25.89
CA GLU A 273 -10.85 -9.76 -25.81
C GLU A 273 -9.73 -8.78 -26.22
N GLU A 274 -9.99 -7.88 -27.17
CA GLU A 274 -9.05 -6.82 -27.60
C GLU A 274 -8.60 -5.89 -26.45
N ASN A 275 -9.41 -5.76 -25.40
CA ASN A 275 -9.10 -4.94 -24.23
C ASN A 275 -8.29 -5.71 -23.17
N PHE A 276 -8.03 -7.01 -23.33
CA PHE A 276 -7.17 -7.79 -22.45
C PHE A 276 -6.15 -8.55 -23.30
N LYS A 277 -5.03 -7.90 -23.59
CA LYS A 277 -3.99 -8.50 -24.42
C LYS A 277 -3.46 -9.77 -23.77
N ALA A 278 -3.52 -10.90 -24.48
CA ALA A 278 -3.20 -12.22 -23.94
C ALA A 278 -1.74 -12.35 -23.46
N ASP A 279 -0.83 -11.56 -24.04
CA ASP A 279 0.58 -11.52 -23.70
C ASP A 279 0.84 -10.94 -22.29
N VAL A 280 -0.09 -10.18 -21.71
CA VAL A 280 0.05 -9.61 -20.36
C VAL A 280 0.28 -10.70 -19.32
N LEU A 281 -0.31 -11.88 -19.52
CA LEU A 281 -0.18 -13.01 -18.62
C LEU A 281 1.26 -13.56 -18.56
N ASN A 282 2.09 -13.29 -19.57
CA ASN A 282 3.51 -13.65 -19.52
C ASN A 282 4.34 -12.69 -18.67
N LEU A 283 3.80 -11.52 -18.33
CA LEU A 283 4.49 -10.47 -17.61
C LEU A 283 4.22 -10.50 -16.09
N VAL A 284 3.41 -11.44 -15.59
CA VAL A 284 2.89 -11.43 -14.21
C VAL A 284 3.45 -12.54 -13.31
N PHE A 285 4.63 -13.04 -13.65
CA PHE A 285 5.30 -14.12 -12.90
C PHE A 285 6.38 -13.59 -11.95
N GLY A 286 6.38 -14.12 -10.71
CA GLY A 286 7.37 -13.80 -9.68
C GLY A 286 7.26 -12.38 -9.10
N GLU A 287 8.20 -12.01 -8.23
CA GLU A 287 8.36 -10.64 -7.74
C GLU A 287 9.61 -10.04 -8.37
N ILE A 288 9.46 -8.86 -8.99
CA ILE A 288 10.56 -8.16 -9.65
C ILE A 288 10.96 -6.97 -8.80
N THR A 289 12.20 -6.93 -8.32
CA THR A 289 12.69 -5.94 -7.35
C THR A 289 12.37 -4.48 -7.75
N PRO A 290 12.64 -4.01 -8.99
CA PRO A 290 12.22 -2.68 -9.42
C PRO A 290 10.72 -2.37 -9.22
N ILE A 291 9.86 -3.36 -9.44
CA ILE A 291 8.41 -3.23 -9.30
C ILE A 291 8.03 -3.20 -7.82
N CYS A 292 8.64 -4.05 -7.01
CA CYS A 292 8.54 -4.00 -5.54
C CYS A 292 8.96 -2.63 -5.01
N SER A 293 10.02 -2.00 -5.53
CA SER A 293 10.46 -0.67 -5.11
C SER A 293 9.44 0.42 -5.48
N ILE A 294 8.86 0.37 -6.69
CA ILE A 294 7.83 1.33 -7.13
C ILE A 294 6.58 1.19 -6.27
N VAL A 295 6.01 -0.02 -6.20
CA VAL A 295 4.75 -0.28 -5.50
C VAL A 295 4.93 -0.11 -4.00
N GLY A 296 6.05 -0.59 -3.44
CA GLY A 296 6.37 -0.44 -2.02
C GLY A 296 6.58 1.01 -1.61
N GLY A 297 7.14 1.85 -2.49
CA GLY A 297 7.22 3.29 -2.29
C GLY A 297 5.84 3.95 -2.26
N VAL A 298 4.95 3.59 -3.20
CA VAL A 298 3.57 4.09 -3.23
C VAL A 298 2.81 3.66 -1.97
N VAL A 299 2.80 2.37 -1.64
CA VAL A 299 2.11 1.84 -0.45
C VAL A 299 2.62 2.51 0.83
N ALA A 300 3.93 2.62 1.00
CA ALA A 300 4.50 3.27 2.19
C ALA A 300 4.15 4.76 2.25
N GLN A 301 4.11 5.47 1.11
CA GLN A 301 3.68 6.86 1.09
C GLN A 301 2.20 7.00 1.47
N GLU A 302 1.33 6.09 1.02
CA GLU A 302 -0.08 6.09 1.41
C GLU A 302 -0.26 5.79 2.90
N VAL A 303 0.56 4.89 3.47
CA VAL A 303 0.62 4.69 4.93
C VAL A 303 1.03 5.99 5.65
N ILE A 304 2.05 6.68 5.17
CA ILE A 304 2.51 7.95 5.74
C ILE A 304 1.41 9.00 5.69
N LYS A 305 0.72 9.17 4.56
CA LYS A 305 -0.39 10.12 4.42
C LYS A 305 -1.55 9.77 5.36
N ALA A 306 -1.95 8.50 5.41
CA ALA A 306 -3.06 8.04 6.23
C ALA A 306 -2.81 8.25 7.73
N VAL A 307 -1.59 7.96 8.19
CA VAL A 307 -1.20 8.12 9.61
C VAL A 307 -0.96 9.59 9.95
N SER A 308 -0.33 10.35 9.05
CA SER A 308 0.00 11.75 9.29
C SER A 308 -1.17 12.69 9.04
N HIS A 309 -2.29 12.22 8.48
CA HIS A 309 -3.44 13.01 8.06
C HIS A 309 -3.05 14.19 7.15
N LYS A 310 -2.01 13.99 6.32
CA LYS A 310 -1.43 15.04 5.47
C LYS A 310 -1.53 14.59 4.01
N GLU A 311 -1.97 15.53 3.16
CA GLU A 311 -2.26 15.32 1.75
C GLU A 311 -3.42 14.35 1.49
N ALA A 312 -3.94 14.39 0.25
CA ALA A 312 -4.98 13.46 -0.17
C ALA A 312 -4.36 12.07 -0.42
N PRO A 313 -4.83 11.02 0.27
CA PRO A 313 -4.49 9.64 -0.10
C PRO A 313 -5.25 9.19 -1.36
N ILE A 314 -4.72 8.15 -2.00
CA ILE A 314 -5.32 7.47 -3.15
C ILE A 314 -6.64 6.84 -2.71
N HIS A 315 -7.70 7.11 -3.48
CA HIS A 315 -9.06 6.65 -3.19
C HIS A 315 -9.61 5.81 -4.36
N ASN A 316 -9.52 4.48 -4.32
CA ASN A 316 -8.97 3.62 -3.27
C ASN A 316 -7.99 2.56 -3.79
N ILE A 317 -7.73 2.52 -5.10
CA ILE A 317 -6.82 1.59 -5.74
C ILE A 317 -5.72 2.32 -6.50
N PHE A 318 -4.50 1.82 -6.39
CA PHE A 318 -3.39 2.09 -7.30
C PHE A 318 -3.10 0.86 -8.16
N LEU A 319 -2.87 1.05 -9.46
CA LEU A 319 -2.53 -0.02 -10.41
C LEU A 319 -1.31 0.40 -11.23
N LEU A 320 -0.26 -0.42 -11.21
CA LEU A 320 0.92 -0.23 -12.05
C LEU A 320 0.78 -1.03 -13.35
N ASN A 321 0.85 -0.34 -14.49
CA ASN A 321 0.72 -0.98 -15.79
C ASN A 321 1.98 -1.79 -16.17
N PRO A 322 1.86 -3.08 -16.53
CA PRO A 322 3.01 -3.94 -16.82
C PRO A 322 3.73 -3.64 -18.15
N TYR A 323 3.14 -2.83 -19.03
CA TYR A 323 3.74 -2.46 -20.31
C TYR A 323 4.37 -1.07 -20.28
N THR A 324 3.67 -0.11 -19.70
CA THR A 324 4.05 1.31 -19.73
C THR A 324 4.69 1.78 -18.43
N PHE A 325 4.58 0.98 -17.35
CA PHE A 325 4.98 1.35 -15.99
C PHE A 325 4.33 2.63 -15.48
N SER A 326 3.21 3.03 -16.07
CA SER A 326 2.40 4.14 -15.60
C SER A 326 1.54 3.67 -14.41
N GLY A 327 1.55 4.45 -13.33
CA GLY A 327 0.60 4.29 -12.23
C GLY A 327 -0.77 4.88 -12.58
N LYS A 328 -1.84 4.17 -12.25
CA LYS A 328 -3.23 4.61 -12.42
C LYS A 328 -3.97 4.52 -11.10
N GLU A 329 -4.65 5.59 -10.73
CA GLU A 329 -5.55 5.62 -9.59
C GLU A 329 -6.99 5.31 -10.05
N GLU A 330 -7.68 4.44 -9.33
CA GLU A 330 -9.05 4.05 -9.61
C GLU A 330 -9.87 4.02 -8.32
N MET A 331 -11.17 4.32 -8.45
CA MET A 331 -12.13 4.28 -7.36
C MET A 331 -13.16 3.18 -7.63
N VAL A 332 -13.17 2.15 -6.79
CA VAL A 332 -14.07 0.99 -6.92
C VAL A 332 -14.74 0.64 -5.59
N GLY A 333 -15.91 0.02 -5.64
CA GLY A 333 -16.68 -0.35 -4.44
C GLY A 333 -17.58 0.76 -3.88
N ALA A 334 -17.58 1.93 -4.50
CA ALA A 334 -18.38 3.10 -4.11
C ALA A 334 -19.67 3.31 -4.90
#